data_AF-A0A2V5TGE1-F1
#
_entry.id   AF-A0A2V5TGE1-F1
#
_cell.length_a   1.000
_cell.length_b   1.000
_cell.length_c   1.000
_cell.angle_alpha   90.00
_cell.angle_beta   90.00
_cell.angle_gamma   90.00
#
_symmetry.space_group_name_H-M   'P 1'
#
loop_
_entity.id
_entity.type
_entity.pdbx_description
1 polymer ?
#
loop_
_entity_poly.entity_id
_entity_poly.type
_entity_poly.pdbx_seq_one_letter_code
_entity_poly.pdbx_strand_id
1 'polypeptide(L)'
;MFPSESPSLTSPDTKSVLVNVDAENDADVARLGDNHALFLRDVKTSKESKVHSYPRHVTAFWSPNSRFVTINDFEASNRATCYVYAVSDGKLINVADSILKVLESEQKNHHIYFEGTAWKEGSRLKVKVTGYGEQNRAGFERWFVYDTAKNQSVSLPTK
;
A
#
# COMPACT_ATOMS: atom_id res chain seq x y z
N MET A 1 7.16 10.30 7.10
CA MET A 1 6.51 9.27 6.27
C MET A 1 5.03 9.59 6.31
N PHE A 2 4.35 9.72 5.17
CA PHE A 2 2.93 10.10 5.14
C PHE A 2 2.05 8.88 5.47
N PRO A 3 0.94 9.03 6.23
CA PRO A 3 0.47 10.23 6.90
C PRO A 3 1.37 10.63 8.09
N SER A 4 1.67 11.92 8.22
CA SER A 4 2.35 12.53 9.37
C SER A 4 1.69 13.89 9.68
N GLU A 5 2.38 14.84 10.31
CA GLU A 5 1.82 16.19 10.61
C GLU A 5 1.23 16.92 9.38
N SER A 6 1.64 16.54 8.17
CA SER A 6 1.00 16.99 6.94
C SER A 6 -0.12 16.01 6.54
N PRO A 7 -1.40 16.45 6.53
CA PRO A 7 -2.54 15.59 6.19
C PRO A 7 -2.62 15.31 4.67
N SER A 8 -1.64 15.75 3.89
CA SER A 8 -1.62 15.52 2.45
C SER A 8 -0.23 15.21 1.89
N LEU A 9 -0.22 14.54 0.74
CA LEU A 9 0.97 14.17 -0.03
C LEU A 9 0.74 14.46 -1.52
N THR A 10 1.39 15.50 -2.03
CA THR A 10 1.32 15.91 -3.45
C THR A 10 2.07 14.94 -4.35
N SER A 11 1.47 14.62 -5.49
CA SER A 11 2.09 13.84 -6.58
C SER A 11 3.31 14.54 -7.18
N PRO A 12 4.31 13.81 -7.70
CA PRO A 12 5.51 14.39 -8.32
C PRO A 12 5.24 15.38 -9.47
N ASP A 13 4.20 15.15 -10.25
CA ASP A 13 3.76 16.02 -11.36
C ASP A 13 2.77 17.11 -10.94
N THR A 14 2.51 17.23 -9.63
CA THR A 14 1.69 18.25 -8.97
C THR A 14 0.21 18.31 -9.39
N LYS A 15 -0.29 17.30 -10.12
CA LYS A 15 -1.69 17.28 -10.60
C LYS A 15 -2.67 16.69 -9.62
N SER A 16 -2.18 15.87 -8.69
CA SER A 16 -3.03 15.23 -7.69
C SER A 16 -2.42 15.31 -6.30
N VAL A 17 -3.28 15.27 -5.30
CA VAL A 17 -2.91 15.30 -3.89
C VAL A 17 -3.62 14.14 -3.20
N LEU A 18 -2.85 13.29 -2.52
CA LEU A 18 -3.39 12.28 -1.62
C LEU A 18 -3.67 12.95 -0.28
N VAL A 19 -4.87 12.79 0.26
CA VAL A 19 -5.33 13.44 1.50
C VAL A 19 -5.75 12.35 2.48
N ASN A 20 -5.27 12.46 3.72
CA ASN A 20 -5.78 11.65 4.82
C ASN A 20 -6.93 12.37 5.52
N VAL A 21 -7.99 11.63 5.84
CA VAL A 21 -9.16 12.13 6.57
C VAL A 21 -9.45 11.17 7.72
N ASP A 22 -9.55 11.71 8.93
CA ASP A 22 -9.86 10.97 10.15
C ASP A 22 -11.32 11.19 10.53
N ALA A 23 -11.96 10.17 11.11
CA ALA A 23 -13.31 10.29 11.65
C ALA A 23 -13.30 11.02 12.99
N GLU A 24 -14.20 11.98 13.17
CA GLU A 24 -14.39 12.67 14.46
C GLU A 24 -15.61 12.14 15.24
N ASN A 25 -16.48 11.40 14.57
CA ASN A 25 -17.73 10.86 15.11
C ASN A 25 -18.22 9.64 14.30
N ASP A 26 -19.26 8.97 14.79
CA ASP A 26 -19.82 7.77 14.15
C ASP A 26 -20.38 8.01 12.73
N ALA A 27 -20.86 9.22 12.44
CA ALA A 27 -21.34 9.55 11.10
C ALA A 27 -20.17 9.66 10.10
N ASP A 28 -19.01 10.15 10.55
CA ASP A 28 -17.79 10.12 9.75
C ASP A 28 -17.29 8.69 9.54
N VAL A 29 -17.31 7.84 10.56
CA VAL A 29 -16.94 6.42 10.41
C VAL A 29 -17.79 5.76 9.32
N ALA A 30 -19.11 5.98 9.34
CA ALA A 30 -20.01 5.45 8.31
C ALA A 30 -19.70 5.99 6.90
N ARG A 31 -19.36 7.28 6.77
CA ARG A 31 -19.00 7.92 5.50
C ARG A 31 -17.66 7.45 4.95
N LEU A 32 -16.65 7.39 5.81
CA LEU A 32 -15.29 6.95 5.46
C LEU A 32 -15.26 5.45 5.20
N GLY A 33 -16.10 4.68 5.89
CA GLY A 33 -16.15 3.22 5.89
C GLY A 33 -15.26 2.59 6.97
N ASP A 34 -14.48 3.39 7.69
CA ASP A 34 -13.64 3.02 8.83
C ASP A 34 -13.21 4.30 9.59
N ASN A 35 -12.33 4.17 10.59
CA ASN A 35 -11.79 5.30 11.36
C ASN A 35 -11.06 6.34 10.50
N HIS A 36 -10.48 5.92 9.37
CA HIS A 36 -9.70 6.78 8.49
C HIS A 36 -9.94 6.42 7.02
N ALA A 37 -9.72 7.38 6.13
CA ALA A 37 -9.60 7.07 4.70
C ALA A 37 -8.66 8.01 3.96
N LEU A 38 -8.02 7.44 2.94
CA LEU A 38 -7.26 8.17 1.94
C LEU A 38 -8.17 8.57 0.78
N PHE A 39 -8.06 9.83 0.36
CA PHE A 39 -8.71 10.38 -0.81
C PHE A 39 -7.68 10.91 -1.80
N LEU A 40 -7.95 10.75 -3.09
CA LEU A 40 -7.21 11.39 -4.14
C LEU A 40 -7.99 12.60 -4.66
N ARG A 41 -7.39 13.78 -4.54
CA ARG A 41 -7.92 15.05 -5.03
C ARG A 41 -7.19 15.48 -6.30
N ASP A 42 -7.93 15.76 -7.36
CA ASP A 42 -7.40 16.43 -8.55
C ASP A 42 -7.25 17.93 -8.29
N VAL A 43 -6.06 18.49 -8.58
CA VAL A 43 -5.72 19.88 -8.24
C VAL A 43 -6.48 20.88 -9.11
N LYS A 44 -6.80 20.53 -10.36
CA LYS A 44 -7.44 21.45 -11.30
C LYS A 44 -8.95 21.55 -11.08
N THR A 45 -9.58 20.42 -10.80
CA THR A 45 -11.04 20.28 -10.73
C THR A 45 -11.57 20.20 -9.31
N SER A 46 -10.68 20.03 -8.33
CA SER A 46 -11.02 19.74 -6.93
C SER A 46 -11.86 18.46 -6.74
N LYS A 47 -11.98 17.63 -7.78
CA LYS A 47 -12.71 16.36 -7.69
C LYS A 47 -11.95 15.41 -6.78
N GLU A 48 -12.68 14.77 -5.87
CA GLU A 48 -12.14 13.76 -4.97
C GLU A 48 -12.66 12.36 -5.31
N SER A 49 -11.83 11.37 -5.03
CA SER A 49 -12.19 9.95 -5.10
C SER A 49 -11.58 9.22 -3.91
N LYS A 50 -12.35 8.31 -3.30
CA LYS A 50 -11.83 7.50 -2.20
C LYS A 50 -10.84 6.47 -2.74
N VAL A 51 -9.69 6.37 -2.10
CA VAL A 51 -8.60 5.45 -2.46
C VAL A 51 -8.68 4.19 -1.61
N HIS A 52 -8.70 4.36 -0.30
CA HIS A 52 -8.65 3.24 0.66
C HIS A 52 -9.15 3.69 2.03
N SER A 53 -9.95 2.87 2.70
CA SER A 53 -10.37 3.07 4.09
C SER A 53 -9.53 2.16 4.99
N TYR A 54 -9.15 2.63 6.17
CA TYR A 54 -8.30 1.84 7.06
C TYR A 54 -8.60 2.10 8.53
N PRO A 55 -8.42 1.08 9.41
CA PRO A 55 -8.85 1.17 10.81
C PRO A 55 -7.83 1.80 11.75
N ARG A 56 -6.54 1.75 11.38
CA ARG A 56 -5.44 2.07 12.30
C ARG A 56 -4.39 2.99 11.70
N HIS A 57 -3.53 2.43 10.85
CA HIS A 57 -2.39 3.17 10.33
C HIS A 57 -2.03 2.68 8.94
N VAL A 58 -1.68 3.63 8.09
CA VAL A 58 -1.11 3.36 6.77
C VAL A 58 0.18 4.15 6.61
N THR A 59 1.00 3.72 5.67
CA THR A 59 2.00 4.61 5.06
C THR A 59 1.74 4.66 3.56
N ALA A 60 1.93 5.82 2.94
CA ALA A 60 1.77 5.94 1.50
C ALA A 60 2.85 6.81 0.85
N PHE A 61 3.16 6.48 -0.40
CA PHE A 61 4.12 7.23 -1.21
C PHE A 61 3.85 7.07 -2.71
N TRP A 62 4.20 8.11 -3.46
CA TRP A 62 4.00 8.17 -4.89
C TRP A 62 5.06 7.38 -5.67
N SER A 63 4.62 6.81 -6.79
CA SER A 63 5.53 6.45 -7.87
C SER A 63 6.14 7.71 -8.51
N PRO A 64 7.42 7.65 -8.95
CA PRO A 64 8.10 8.79 -9.60
C PRO A 64 7.39 9.36 -10.84
N ASN A 65 6.51 8.60 -11.49
CA ASN A 65 5.78 9.05 -12.67
C ASN A 65 4.33 9.49 -12.36
N SER A 66 3.96 9.66 -11.09
CA SER A 66 2.63 10.03 -10.60
C SER A 66 1.49 9.08 -10.97
N ARG A 67 1.72 7.93 -11.61
CA ARG A 67 0.63 7.05 -12.07
C ARG A 67 0.10 6.12 -10.99
N PHE A 68 0.88 5.92 -9.95
CA PHE A 68 0.59 4.98 -8.87
C PHE A 68 0.89 5.55 -7.50
N VAL A 69 0.11 5.13 -6.52
CA VAL A 69 0.35 5.35 -5.08
C VAL A 69 0.52 3.99 -4.42
N THR A 70 1.61 3.81 -3.67
CA THR A 70 1.77 2.66 -2.78
C THR A 70 1.11 2.96 -1.45
N ILE A 71 0.39 1.99 -0.88
CA ILE A 71 -0.23 2.07 0.45
C ILE A 71 0.17 0.81 1.23
N ASN A 72 0.91 0.96 2.31
CA ASN A 72 1.14 -0.12 3.27
C ASN A 72 0.13 0.06 4.40
N ASP A 73 -0.81 -0.87 4.52
CA ASP A 73 -1.85 -0.86 5.55
C ASP A 73 -1.48 -1.79 6.69
N PHE A 74 -1.38 -1.23 7.90
CA PHE A 74 -1.06 -1.92 9.14
C PHE A 74 -2.36 -2.18 9.92
N GLU A 75 -3.26 -2.95 9.31
CA GLU A 75 -4.61 -3.24 9.80
C GLU A 75 -4.65 -3.86 11.21
N ALA A 76 -3.59 -4.58 11.61
CA ALA A 76 -3.46 -5.21 12.92
C ALA A 76 -1.99 -5.37 13.35
N SER A 77 -1.75 -5.76 14.60
CA SER A 77 -0.39 -6.02 15.10
C SER A 77 0.32 -7.18 14.39
N ASN A 78 -0.45 -8.08 13.78
CA ASN A 78 0.02 -9.30 13.15
C ASN A 78 0.03 -9.27 11.61
N ARG A 79 -0.40 -8.18 10.98
CA ARG A 79 -0.56 -8.12 9.51
C ARG A 79 -0.29 -6.73 8.95
N ALA A 80 0.44 -6.71 7.84
CA ALA A 80 0.53 -5.55 6.97
C ALA A 80 0.27 -5.97 5.52
N THR A 81 -0.58 -5.22 4.83
CA THR A 81 -0.93 -5.47 3.43
C THR A 81 -0.43 -4.32 2.56
N CYS A 82 0.27 -4.64 1.47
CA CYS A 82 0.72 -3.64 0.50
C CYS A 82 -0.29 -3.56 -0.64
N TYR A 83 -0.84 -2.37 -0.87
CA TYR A 83 -1.67 -2.04 -2.01
C TYR A 83 -0.95 -1.08 -2.97
N VAL A 84 -1.34 -1.14 -4.24
CA VAL A 84 -1.01 -0.14 -5.26
C VAL A 84 -2.30 0.41 -5.83
N TYR A 85 -2.51 1.72 -5.71
CA TYR A 85 -3.60 2.42 -6.34
C TYR A 85 -3.15 2.99 -7.69
N ALA A 86 -3.87 2.65 -8.76
CA ALA A 86 -3.66 3.19 -10.09
C ALA A 86 -4.57 4.42 -10.30
N VAL A 87 -3.94 5.55 -10.58
CA VAL A 87 -4.60 6.87 -10.57
C VAL A 87 -5.58 7.04 -11.73
N SER A 88 -5.24 6.51 -12.90
CA SER A 88 -6.01 6.71 -14.13
C SER A 88 -7.34 5.97 -14.15
N ASP A 89 -7.40 4.79 -13.54
CA ASP A 89 -8.58 3.91 -13.52
C ASP A 89 -9.25 3.84 -12.14
N GLY A 90 -8.63 4.43 -11.12
CA GLY A 90 -9.13 4.43 -9.75
C GLY A 90 -9.08 3.05 -9.09
N LYS A 91 -8.20 2.16 -9.56
CA LYS A 91 -8.15 0.77 -9.12
C LYS A 91 -7.16 0.56 -7.98
N LEU A 92 -7.62 -0.05 -6.89
CA LEU A 92 -6.78 -0.53 -5.80
C LEU A 92 -6.38 -1.99 -6.04
N ILE A 93 -5.09 -2.29 -6.03
CA ILE A 93 -4.54 -3.62 -6.31
C ILE A 93 -3.84 -4.14 -5.05
N ASN A 94 -4.25 -5.30 -4.55
CA ASN A 94 -3.54 -5.99 -3.47
C ASN A 94 -2.30 -6.69 -4.02
N VAL A 95 -1.11 -6.19 -3.69
CA VAL A 95 0.15 -6.73 -4.18
C VAL A 95 0.43 -8.12 -3.58
N ALA A 96 -0.07 -8.38 -2.36
CA ALA A 96 0.11 -9.65 -1.68
C ALA A 96 -0.45 -10.82 -2.51
N ASP A 97 -1.54 -10.65 -3.24
CA ASP A 97 -2.15 -11.70 -4.07
C ASP A 97 -1.18 -12.23 -5.15
N SER A 98 -0.30 -11.38 -5.67
CA SER A 98 0.70 -11.77 -6.66
C SER A 98 1.92 -12.44 -6.02
N ILE A 99 2.29 -12.01 -4.80
CA ILE A 99 3.46 -12.53 -4.08
C ILE A 99 3.15 -13.87 -3.43
N LEU A 100 1.95 -14.04 -2.88
CA LEU A 100 1.50 -15.29 -2.27
C LEU A 100 1.54 -16.44 -3.29
N LYS A 101 1.30 -16.19 -4.57
CA LYS A 101 1.44 -17.22 -5.62
C LYS A 101 2.88 -17.72 -5.81
N VAL A 102 3.86 -16.95 -5.36
CA VAL A 102 5.29 -17.25 -5.46
C VAL A 102 5.86 -17.74 -4.12
N LEU A 103 5.27 -17.32 -3.00
CA LEU A 103 5.59 -17.86 -1.68
C LEU A 103 5.00 -19.27 -1.59
N GLU A 104 5.81 -20.30 -1.46
CA GLU A 104 5.28 -21.67 -1.31
C GLU A 104 5.07 -22.01 0.16
N SER A 105 6.18 -22.24 0.86
CA SER A 105 6.19 -22.84 2.18
C SER A 105 5.81 -21.84 3.28
N GLU A 106 6.17 -20.57 3.09
CA GLU A 106 6.06 -19.50 4.05
C GLU A 106 4.62 -19.02 4.28
N GLN A 107 3.66 -19.38 3.39
CA GLN A 107 2.24 -19.04 3.55
C GLN A 107 1.61 -19.65 4.80
N LYS A 108 2.21 -20.72 5.35
CA LYS A 108 1.71 -21.40 6.55
C LYS A 108 2.01 -20.64 7.85
N ASN A 109 2.84 -19.59 7.78
CA ASN A 109 3.09 -18.73 8.93
C ASN A 109 1.88 -17.83 9.20
N HIS A 110 1.53 -17.67 10.47
CA HIS A 110 0.37 -16.88 10.90
C HIS A 110 0.64 -15.36 10.89
N HIS A 111 1.90 -14.95 10.70
CA HIS A 111 2.32 -13.55 10.65
C HIS A 111 3.13 -13.30 9.38
N ILE A 112 2.53 -12.61 8.40
CA ILE A 112 3.18 -12.19 7.16
C ILE A 112 2.84 -10.74 6.89
N TYR A 113 3.87 -9.94 6.62
CA TYR A 113 3.80 -8.51 6.42
C TYR A 113 4.34 -8.18 5.03
N PHE A 114 3.55 -7.50 4.22
CA PHE A 114 3.90 -7.04 2.89
C PHE A 114 4.06 -5.52 2.91
N GLU A 115 5.26 -5.04 2.64
CA GLU A 115 5.56 -3.61 2.66
C GLU A 115 6.22 -3.17 1.35
N GLY A 116 5.57 -2.29 0.61
CA GLY A 116 6.19 -1.55 -0.49
C GLY A 116 7.21 -0.56 0.07
N THR A 117 8.43 -0.58 -0.49
CA THR A 117 9.57 0.15 0.08
C THR A 117 10.13 1.23 -0.84
N ALA A 118 10.13 0.99 -2.15
CA ALA A 118 10.65 1.93 -3.13
C ALA A 118 10.17 1.59 -4.55
N TRP A 119 9.96 2.62 -5.36
CA TRP A 119 9.72 2.44 -6.79
C TRP A 119 11.04 2.41 -7.57
N LYS A 120 11.08 1.57 -8.60
CA LYS A 120 12.08 1.53 -9.67
C LYS A 120 11.40 1.87 -10.98
N GLU A 121 11.97 2.80 -11.74
CA GLU A 121 11.52 3.18 -13.10
C GLU A 121 10.03 3.58 -13.18
N GLY A 122 9.42 3.95 -12.06
CA GLY A 122 8.03 4.43 -11.99
C GLY A 122 6.93 3.37 -12.14
N SER A 123 7.22 2.11 -12.49
CA SER A 123 6.20 1.05 -12.62
C SER A 123 6.55 -0.25 -11.90
N ARG A 124 7.73 -0.32 -11.28
CA ARG A 124 8.20 -1.51 -10.58
C ARG A 124 8.36 -1.20 -9.10
N LEU A 125 7.53 -1.80 -8.25
CA LEU A 125 7.56 -1.58 -6.80
C LEU A 125 8.42 -2.65 -6.13
N LYS A 126 9.45 -2.25 -5.37
CA LYS A 126 10.19 -3.15 -4.50
C LYS A 126 9.38 -3.41 -3.24
N VAL A 127 9.08 -4.68 -2.97
CA VAL A 127 8.30 -5.12 -1.81
C VAL A 127 9.18 -5.95 -0.89
N LYS A 128 9.18 -5.60 0.39
CA LYS A 128 9.76 -6.41 1.48
C LYS A 128 8.65 -7.28 2.03
N VAL A 129 8.93 -8.57 2.17
CA VAL A 129 8.04 -9.51 2.86
C VAL A 129 8.78 -10.03 4.07
N THR A 130 8.22 -9.79 5.24
CA THR A 130 8.71 -10.35 6.49
C THR A 130 7.63 -11.21 7.11
N GLY A 131 8.03 -12.14 7.96
CA GLY A 131 7.07 -12.94 8.69
C GLY A 131 7.74 -13.87 9.66
N TYR A 132 6.95 -14.51 10.50
CA TYR A 132 7.38 -15.54 11.43
C TYR A 132 6.21 -16.43 11.79
N GLY A 133 6.50 -17.62 12.30
CA GLY A 133 5.47 -18.58 12.68
C GLY A 133 6.07 -19.92 13.02
N GLU A 134 5.25 -20.96 13.11
CA GLU A 134 5.70 -22.30 13.44
C GLU A 134 6.78 -22.82 12.48
N GLN A 135 6.63 -22.53 11.19
CA GLN A 135 7.56 -22.96 10.16
C GLN A 135 8.83 -22.11 10.13
N ASN A 136 8.73 -20.83 10.49
CA ASN A 136 9.84 -19.89 10.54
C ASN A 136 9.90 -19.20 11.91
N ARG A 137 10.30 -19.94 12.96
CA ARG A 137 10.34 -19.40 14.34
C ARG A 137 11.33 -18.24 14.50
N ALA A 138 12.44 -18.28 13.77
CA ALA A 138 13.42 -17.19 13.74
C ALA A 138 13.00 -16.02 12.82
N GLY A 139 11.84 -16.14 12.17
CA GLY A 139 11.38 -15.24 11.13
C GLY A 139 12.01 -15.48 9.77
N PHE A 140 11.51 -14.77 8.78
CA PHE A 140 12.07 -14.71 7.43
C PHE A 140 11.96 -13.29 6.88
N GLU A 141 12.86 -12.99 5.94
CA GLU A 141 12.78 -11.81 5.08
C GLU A 141 12.98 -12.26 3.62
N ARG A 142 12.16 -11.71 2.73
CA ARG A 142 12.25 -11.87 1.28
C ARG A 142 12.00 -10.54 0.59
N TRP A 143 12.56 -10.39 -0.59
CA TRP A 143 12.40 -9.20 -1.40
C TRP A 143 11.79 -9.57 -2.75
N PHE A 144 10.84 -8.77 -3.21
CA PHE A 144 10.16 -8.94 -4.48
C PHE A 144 10.18 -7.65 -5.28
N VAL A 145 9.98 -7.77 -6.58
CA VAL A 145 9.58 -6.66 -7.45
C VAL A 145 8.22 -6.97 -8.02
N TYR A 146 7.26 -6.09 -7.74
CA TYR A 146 5.94 -6.09 -8.34
C TYR A 146 5.92 -5.18 -9.59
N ASP A 147 5.50 -5.71 -10.72
CA ASP A 147 5.35 -5.00 -12.00
C ASP A 147 3.88 -4.63 -12.22
N THR A 148 3.58 -3.33 -12.22
CA THR A 148 2.20 -2.83 -12.35
C THR A 148 1.58 -3.09 -13.72
N ALA A 149 2.37 -3.22 -14.78
CA ALA A 149 1.86 -3.49 -16.12
C ALA A 149 1.43 -4.95 -16.28
N LYS A 150 2.12 -5.86 -15.60
CA LYS A 150 1.85 -7.31 -15.67
C LYS A 150 0.97 -7.81 -14.53
N ASN A 151 0.81 -7.03 -13.46
CA ASN A 151 0.20 -7.46 -12.21
C ASN A 151 0.84 -8.76 -11.69
N GLN A 152 2.18 -8.79 -11.68
CA GLN A 152 2.99 -9.96 -11.34
C GLN A 152 4.14 -9.56 -10.44
N SER A 153 4.56 -10.48 -9.58
CA SER A 153 5.71 -10.33 -8.71
C SER A 153 6.80 -11.34 -9.04
N VAL A 154 8.06 -10.90 -8.96
CA VAL A 154 9.23 -11.76 -9.11
C VAL A 154 10.09 -11.66 -7.86
N SER A 155 10.52 -12.82 -7.35
CA SER A 155 11.43 -12.89 -6.20
C SER A 155 12.80 -12.34 -6.57
N LEU A 156 13.39 -11.55 -5.68
CA LEU A 156 14.77 -11.10 -5.79
C LEU A 156 15.68 -12.09 -5.03
N PRO A 157 16.88 -12.39 -5.54
CA PRO A 157 17.84 -13.23 -4.83
C PRO A 157 18.14 -12.66 -3.44
N THR A 158 18.12 -13.51 -2.43
CA THR A 158 18.74 -13.21 -1.13
C THR A 158 20.25 -13.15 -1.32
N LYS A 159 20.88 -12.08 -0.87
CA LYS A 159 22.35 -11.95 -0.84
C LYS A 159 22.97 -12.95 0.13
#